data_AF-A0A3B8WSW4-F1
#
_entry.id   AF-A0A3B8WSW4-F1
#
_cell.length_a   1.000
_cell.length_b   1.000
_cell.length_c   1.000
_cell.angle_alpha   90.00
_cell.angle_beta   90.00
_cell.angle_gamma   90.00
#
_symmetry.space_group_name_H-M   'P 1'
#
loop_
_entity.id
_entity.type
_entity.pdbx_description
1 polymer ?
#
loop_
_entity_poly.entity_id
_entity_poly.type
_entity_poly.pdbx_seq_one_letter_code
_entity_poly.pdbx_strand_id
1 'polypeptide(L)'
;MRKYELMIVFSTEEDKFKASSEAVRAVLAKFGATIDKEESYGDRDLTYIINKQKRGRFILFTVSANPAKISEIEGQFKLTKDVLKYLFVKLDEDKKN
;
A
#
# COMPACT_ATOMS: atom_id res chain seq x y z
N MET A 1 -8.61 -7.62 -15.69
CA MET A 1 -8.15 -6.99 -14.42
C MET A 1 -7.17 -5.90 -14.80
N ARG A 2 -7.18 -4.76 -14.09
CA ARG A 2 -6.23 -3.67 -14.37
C ARG A 2 -5.07 -3.76 -13.41
N LYS A 3 -3.88 -3.39 -13.87
CA LYS A 3 -2.69 -3.30 -13.03
C LYS A 3 -2.67 -1.95 -12.31
N TYR A 4 -2.24 -1.98 -11.06
CA TYR A 4 -2.08 -0.82 -10.22
C TYR A 4 -0.73 -0.92 -9.49
N GLU A 5 -0.08 0.22 -9.33
CA GLU A 5 0.99 0.43 -8.37
C GLU A 5 0.36 0.94 -7.07
N LEU A 6 0.61 0.22 -5.98
CA LEU A 6 0.17 0.56 -4.64
C LEU A 6 1.40 0.86 -3.80
N MET A 7 1.63 2.14 -3.53
CA MET A 7 2.65 2.57 -2.58
C MET A 7 2.04 2.69 -1.20
N ILE A 8 2.60 2.00 -0.21
CA ILE A 8 2.18 2.09 1.19
C ILE A 8 3.35 2.54 2.05
N VAL A 9 3.05 3.49 2.94
CA VAL A 9 3.95 3.96 3.98
C VAL A 9 3.46 3.41 5.31
N PHE A 10 4.30 2.59 5.93
CA PHE A 10 4.07 2.02 7.24
C PHE A 10 4.85 2.77 8.33
N SER A 11 4.44 2.57 9.57
CA SER A 11 5.24 2.92 10.75
C SER A 11 6.59 2.19 10.75
N THR A 12 7.63 2.84 11.29
CA THR A 12 8.96 2.23 11.49
C THR A 12 9.02 1.27 12.67
N GLU A 13 8.01 1.26 13.54
CA GLU A 13 7.93 0.31 14.64
C GLU A 13 7.60 -1.10 14.12
N GLU A 14 8.43 -2.09 14.45
CA GLU A 14 8.32 -3.44 13.86
C GLU A 14 7.01 -4.16 14.18
N ASP A 15 6.49 -4.01 15.40
CA ASP A 15 5.24 -4.66 15.82
C ASP A 15 4.05 -4.15 14.99
N LYS A 16 3.98 -2.82 14.81
CA LYS A 16 2.95 -2.18 13.97
C LYS A 16 3.15 -2.53 12.51
N PHE A 17 4.39 -2.60 12.04
CA PHE A 17 4.71 -2.95 10.67
C PHE A 17 4.19 -4.34 10.31
N LYS A 18 4.47 -5.37 11.12
CA LYS A 18 4.02 -6.75 10.87
C LYS A 18 2.49 -6.84 10.84
N ALA A 19 1.82 -6.28 11.84
CA ALA A 19 0.36 -6.26 11.91
C ALA A 19 -0.29 -5.54 10.71
N SER A 20 0.27 -4.39 10.31
CA SER A 20 -0.22 -3.62 9.17
C SER A 20 0.00 -4.34 7.85
N SER A 21 1.17 -4.96 7.67
CA SER A 21 1.53 -5.69 6.46
C SER A 21 0.59 -6.90 6.25
N GLU A 22 0.34 -7.66 7.32
CA GLU A 22 -0.61 -8.77 7.30
C GLU A 22 -2.04 -8.30 7.02
N ALA A 23 -2.50 -7.23 7.69
CA ALA A 23 -3.80 -6.65 7.45
C ALA A 23 -3.96 -6.21 5.99
N VAL A 24 -2.94 -5.55 5.42
CA VAL A 24 -2.96 -5.11 4.03
C VAL A 24 -3.07 -6.29 3.06
N ARG A 25 -2.26 -7.34 3.26
CA ARG A 25 -2.32 -8.55 2.43
C ARG A 25 -3.67 -9.25 2.55
N ALA A 26 -4.24 -9.33 3.76
CA ALA A 26 -5.56 -9.90 3.99
C ALA A 26 -6.66 -9.11 3.29
N VAL A 27 -6.59 -7.78 3.30
CA VAL A 27 -7.52 -6.90 2.58
C VAL A 27 -7.41 -7.13 1.07
N LEU A 28 -6.21 -7.12 0.50
CA LEU A 28 -5.99 -7.37 -0.92
C LEU A 28 -6.54 -8.74 -1.34
N ALA A 29 -6.26 -9.79 -0.57
CA ALA A 29 -6.78 -11.14 -0.82
C ALA A 29 -8.32 -11.20 -0.73
N LYS A 30 -8.92 -10.55 0.27
CA LYS A 30 -10.39 -10.51 0.47
C LYS A 30 -11.13 -9.90 -0.72
N PHE A 31 -10.55 -8.88 -1.35
CA PHE A 31 -11.15 -8.20 -2.50
C PHE A 31 -10.74 -8.80 -3.85
N GLY A 32 -10.02 -9.94 -3.85
CA GLY A 32 -9.59 -10.64 -5.05
C GLY A 32 -8.52 -9.90 -5.86
N ALA A 33 -7.70 -9.08 -5.19
CA ALA A 33 -6.54 -8.47 -5.81
C ALA A 33 -5.35 -9.44 -5.74
N THR A 34 -4.68 -9.66 -6.86
CA THR A 34 -3.47 -10.48 -6.94
C THR A 34 -2.24 -9.58 -6.80
N ILE A 35 -1.30 -9.96 -5.93
CA ILE A 35 -0.01 -9.27 -5.81
C ILE A 35 0.95 -9.91 -6.80
N ASP A 36 1.37 -9.15 -7.82
CA ASP A 36 2.29 -9.59 -8.85
C ASP A 36 3.75 -9.38 -8.42
N LYS A 37 4.02 -8.28 -7.71
CA LYS A 37 5.37 -7.92 -7.23
C LYS A 37 5.28 -7.15 -5.92
N GLU A 38 6.23 -7.41 -5.03
CA GLU A 38 6.44 -6.66 -3.79
C GLU A 38 7.89 -6.14 -3.77
N GLU A 39 8.06 -4.83 -3.61
CA GLU A 39 9.36 -4.17 -3.49
C GLU A 39 9.40 -3.35 -2.19
N SER A 40 10.33 -3.69 -1.30
CA SER A 40 10.58 -2.90 -0.09
C SER A 40 11.63 -1.82 -0.37
N TYR A 41 11.24 -0.57 -0.18
CA TYR A 41 12.10 0.61 -0.32
C TYR A 41 12.76 1.01 1.02
N GLY A 42 12.51 0.25 2.08
CA GLY A 42 13.08 0.46 3.41
C GLY A 42 12.55 1.69 4.14
N ASP A 43 13.28 2.09 5.18
CA ASP A 43 12.92 3.23 6.02
C ASP A 43 13.46 4.53 5.42
N ARG A 44 12.58 5.50 5.19
CA ARG A 44 12.94 6.82 4.65
C ARG A 44 12.33 7.94 5.49
N ASP A 45 13.01 9.07 5.51
CA ASP A 45 12.51 10.29 6.16
C ASP A 45 11.34 10.88 5.35
N LEU A 46 10.26 11.21 6.05
CA LEU A 46 9.10 11.89 5.48
C LEU A 46 9.39 13.40 5.41
N THR A 47 8.95 14.05 4.32
CA THR A 47 9.10 15.50 4.17
C THR A 47 8.35 16.28 5.25
N TYR A 48 7.28 15.71 5.80
CA TYR A 48 6.51 16.27 6.90
C TYR A 48 6.06 15.15 7.85
N ILE A 49 5.75 15.55 9.10
CA ILE A 49 5.34 14.62 10.14
C ILE A 49 3.93 14.09 9.86
N ILE A 50 3.76 12.77 9.86
CA ILE A 50 2.47 12.10 9.72
C ILE A 50 2.25 11.28 11.00
N ASN A 51 1.11 11.45 11.68
CA ASN A 51 0.80 10.75 12.93
C ASN A 51 1.94 10.75 13.98
N LYS A 52 2.64 11.89 14.12
CA LYS A 52 3.81 12.08 14.99
C LYS A 52 5.07 11.29 14.60
N GLN A 53 5.09 10.67 13.42
CA GLN A 53 6.25 9.96 12.88
C GLN A 53 6.97 10.82 11.83
N LYS A 54 8.30 10.89 11.94
CA LYS A 54 9.20 11.57 10.98
C LYS A 54 9.75 10.63 9.90
N ARG A 55 9.69 9.33 10.16
CA ARG A 55 10.16 8.25 9.26
C ARG A 55 9.01 7.31 8.97
N GLY A 56 9.05 6.72 7.78
CA GLY A 56 8.13 5.66 7.38
C GLY A 56 8.84 4.59 6.57
N ARG A 57 8.34 3.36 6.65
CA ARG A 57 8.79 2.25 5.83
C ARG A 57 7.98 2.19 4.55
N PHE A 58 8.65 2.29 3.41
CA PHE A 58 8.02 2.32 2.10
C PHE A 58 8.00 0.93 1.48
N ILE A 59 6.83 0.49 1.03
CA ILE A 59 6.67 -0.73 0.24
C ILE A 59 5.80 -0.43 -0.97
N LEU A 60 6.28 -0.84 -2.13
CA LEU A 60 5.55 -0.79 -3.38
C LEU A 60 5.02 -2.18 -3.71
N PHE A 61 3.73 -2.27 -3.95
CA PHE A 61 3.07 -3.46 -4.45
C PHE A 61 2.60 -3.21 -5.88
N THR A 62 2.95 -4.11 -6.79
CA THR A 62 2.28 -4.21 -8.09
C THR A 62 1.13 -5.17 -7.93
N VAL A 63 -0.09 -4.67 -8.08
CA VAL A 63 -1.32 -5.46 -7.87
C VAL A 63 -2.19 -5.46 -9.11
N SER A 64 -2.77 -6.61 -9.42
CA SER A 64 -3.80 -6.76 -10.43
C SER A 64 -5.16 -6.86 -9.73
N ALA A 65 -6.03 -5.87 -9.95
CA ALA A 65 -7.31 -5.77 -9.25
C ALA A 65 -8.46 -5.39 -10.20
N ASN A 66 -9.70 -5.68 -9.79
CA ASN A 66 -10.91 -5.24 -10.48
C ASN A 66 -11.17 -3.75 -10.16
N PRO A 67 -11.32 -2.86 -11.16
CA PRO A 67 -11.60 -1.44 -10.94
C PRO A 67 -12.80 -1.16 -10.01
N ALA A 68 -13.84 -2.00 -10.06
CA ALA A 68 -15.02 -1.85 -9.22
C ALA A 68 -14.71 -2.01 -7.71
N LYS A 69 -13.63 -2.71 -7.36
CA LYS A 69 -13.24 -3.00 -5.98
C LYS A 69 -12.19 -2.04 -5.42
N ILE A 70 -11.57 -1.19 -6.23
CA ILE A 70 -10.54 -0.24 -5.76
C ILE A 70 -11.11 0.72 -4.71
N SER A 71 -12.30 1.27 -4.92
CA SER A 71 -12.92 2.19 -3.95
C SER A 71 -13.22 1.51 -2.61
N GLU A 72 -13.65 0.23 -2.62
CA GLU A 72 -13.88 -0.54 -1.40
C GLU A 72 -12.56 -0.84 -0.67
N ILE A 73 -11.51 -1.17 -1.43
CA ILE A 73 -10.16 -1.42 -0.93
C ILE A 73 -9.59 -0.14 -0.25
N GLU A 74 -9.73 1.02 -0.88
CA GLU A 74 -9.31 2.30 -0.29
C GLU A 74 -10.07 2.62 1.01
N GLY A 75 -11.38 2.34 1.04
CA GLY A 75 -12.19 2.47 2.25
C GLY A 75 -11.68 1.59 3.38
N GLN A 76 -11.31 0.35 3.07
CA GLN A 76 -10.76 -0.58 4.07
C GLN A 76 -9.37 -0.14 4.57
N PHE A 77 -8.51 0.38 3.70
CA PHE A 77 -7.21 0.92 4.12
C PHE A 77 -7.33 2.13 5.03
N LYS A 78 -8.33 2.99 4.80
CA LYS A 78 -8.62 4.12 5.69
C LYS A 78 -9.02 3.68 7.10
N LEU A 79 -9.62 2.50 7.26
CA LEU A 79 -10.00 1.94 8.56
C LEU A 79 -8.79 1.34 9.31
N THR A 80 -7.75 0.94 8.59
CA THR A 80 -6.52 0.40 9.16
C THR A 80 -5.68 1.53 9.76
N LYS A 81 -5.73 1.69 11.08
CA LYS A 81 -5.11 2.83 11.79
C LYS A 81 -3.59 2.91 11.72
N ASP A 82 -2.93 1.80 11.42
CA ASP A 82 -1.47 1.69 11.45
C ASP A 82 -0.79 1.98 10.11
N VAL A 83 -1.57 2.25 9.05
CA VAL A 83 -1.06 2.72 7.75
C VAL A 83 -0.97 4.24 7.78
N LEU A 84 0.24 4.79 7.56
CA LEU A 84 0.45 6.24 7.53
C LEU A 84 -0.13 6.88 6.28
N LYS A 85 0.16 6.26 5.13
CA LYS A 85 -0.30 6.75 3.83
C LYS A 85 -0.32 5.60 2.83
N TYR A 86 -1.27 5.66 1.91
CA TYR A 86 -1.35 4.77 0.76
C TYR A 86 -1.62 5.61 -0.48
N LEU A 87 -1.15 5.13 -1.63
CA LEU A 87 -1.40 5.74 -2.92
C LEU A 87 -1.62 4.63 -3.95
N PHE A 88 -2.80 4.65 -4.57
CA PHE A 88 -3.10 3.85 -5.74
C PHE A 88 -2.82 4.64 -7.01
N VAL A 89 -2.00 4.08 -7.87
CA VAL A 89 -1.75 4.60 -9.21
C VAL A 89 -2.12 3.53 -10.21
N LYS A 90 -2.99 3.86 -11.16
CA LYS A 90 -3.28 2.96 -12.27
C LYS A 90 -2.04 2.86 -13.16
N LEU A 91 -1.56 1.65 -13.41
CA LEU A 91 -0.55 1.41 -14.42
C LEU A 91 -1.27 1.45 -15.77
N ASP A 92 -1.08 2.53 -16.50
CA ASP A 92 -1.38 2.55 -17.93
C ASP A 92 -0.29 1.77 -18.67
N GLU A 93 -0.67 0.98 -19.68
CA GLU A 93 0.25 0.12 -20.44
C GLU A 93 1.31 0.91 -21.24
N ASP A 94 1.28 2.23 -21.18
CA ASP A 94 2.19 3.16 -21.87
C ASP A 94 3.48 3.49 -21.11
N LYS A 95 3.87 2.74 -20.06
CA LYS A 95 5.26 2.77 -19.55
C LYS A 95 6.20 1.96 -20.46
N LYS A 96 6.31 2.37 -21.73
CA LYS A 96 7.51 2.23 -22.55
C LYS A 96 8.18 3.60 -22.61
N ASN A 97 9.14 3.83 -21.73
CA ASN A 97 10.39 4.60 -21.94
C ASN A 97 11.00 5.01 -20.59
#